data_AF-A0A0F9LFR0-F1
#
_entry.id   AF-A0A0F9LFR0-F1
#
_cell.length_a   1.000
_cell.length_b   1.000
_cell.length_c   1.000
_cell.angle_alpha   90.00
_cell.angle_beta   90.00
_cell.angle_gamma   90.00
#
_symmetry.space_group_name_H-M   'P 1'
#
loop_
_entity.id
_entity.type
_entity.pdbx_description
1 polymer ?
#
loop_
_entity_poly.entity_id
_entity_poly.type
_entity_poly.pdbx_seq_one_letter_code
_entity_poly.pdbx_strand_id
1 'polypeptide(L)'
;MGLYRKRPVMVEAEQFWPEKRPWPKPVACCCICQQTTYNVTTIHGQLTLVVPGDWIIVEPDGIHAYPCKPDIFEATYEAAEAAKPAEKPKGWRA
;
A
#
# COMPACT_ATOMS: atom_id res chain seq x y z
N MET A 1 -1.38 -28.88 -22.01
CA MET A 1 -1.14 -27.98 -20.86
C MET A 1 -0.72 -26.62 -21.42
N GLY A 2 -1.33 -25.53 -20.97
CA GLY A 2 -1.01 -24.18 -21.45
C GLY A 2 0.01 -23.51 -20.54
N LEU A 3 0.99 -22.82 -21.13
CA LEU A 3 1.93 -21.98 -20.42
C LEU A 3 1.36 -20.57 -20.33
N TYR A 4 1.21 -20.05 -19.11
CA TYR A 4 0.68 -18.72 -18.86
C TYR A 4 1.66 -17.92 -18.04
N ARG A 5 1.82 -16.63 -18.39
CA ARG A 5 2.62 -15.67 -17.62
C ARG A 5 1.68 -14.78 -16.81
N LYS A 6 2.03 -14.48 -15.55
CA LYS A 6 1.31 -13.46 -14.77
C LYS A 6 1.59 -12.09 -15.38
N ARG A 7 0.60 -11.20 -15.41
CA ARG A 7 0.81 -9.81 -15.84
C ARG A 7 1.60 -9.06 -14.76
N PRO A 8 2.46 -8.09 -15.11
CA PRO A 8 3.06 -7.20 -14.14
C PRO A 8 1.94 -6.38 -13.50
N VAL A 9 1.84 -6.41 -12.18
CA VAL A 9 0.84 -5.66 -11.40
C VAL A 9 1.54 -4.49 -10.75
N MET A 10 1.01 -3.30 -10.97
CA MET A 10 1.39 -2.08 -10.24
C MET A 10 0.49 -1.99 -9.02
N VAL A 11 1.07 -1.73 -7.85
CA VAL A 11 0.33 -1.62 -6.59
C VAL A 11 0.63 -0.28 -5.92
N GLU A 12 -0.36 0.27 -5.22
CA GLU A 12 -0.16 1.40 -4.32
C GLU A 12 0.11 0.85 -2.93
N ALA A 13 1.21 1.30 -2.31
CA ALA A 13 1.56 0.86 -0.97
C ALA A 13 2.17 2.01 -0.16
N GLU A 14 1.83 2.08 1.13
CA GLU A 14 2.46 3.00 2.09
C GLU A 14 2.85 2.23 3.36
N GLN A 15 4.01 2.56 3.91
CA GLN A 15 4.48 2.00 5.17
C GLN A 15 3.72 2.58 6.36
N PHE A 16 3.19 1.70 7.22
CA PHE A 16 2.40 2.08 8.37
C PHE A 16 3.25 2.42 9.60
N TRP A 17 2.98 3.59 10.17
CA TRP A 17 3.56 4.04 11.45
C TRP A 17 2.46 4.64 12.33
N PRO A 18 2.25 4.15 13.56
CA PRO A 18 1.23 4.66 14.48
C PRO A 18 1.28 6.17 14.72
N GLU A 19 2.49 6.73 14.73
CA GLU A 19 2.76 8.13 15.04
C GLU A 19 2.52 9.07 13.85
N LYS A 20 2.65 8.55 12.62
CA LYS A 20 2.56 9.34 11.39
C LYS A 20 1.11 9.41 10.92
N ARG A 21 0.47 10.56 11.10
CA ARG A 21 -0.89 10.84 10.60
C ARG A 21 -0.85 11.70 9.33
N PRO A 22 -1.82 11.54 8.40
CA PRO A 22 -2.93 10.59 8.43
C PRO A 22 -2.46 9.14 8.18
N TRP A 23 -3.18 8.17 8.75
CA TRP A 23 -2.95 6.76 8.45
C TRP A 23 -3.52 6.41 7.07
N PRO A 24 -3.03 5.33 6.42
CA PRO A 24 -3.64 4.81 5.20
C PRO A 24 -5.12 4.53 5.46
N LYS A 25 -6.00 4.94 4.52
CA LYS A 25 -7.47 4.86 4.64
C LYS A 25 -8.00 3.52 5.21
N PRO A 26 -7.52 2.34 4.78
CA PRO A 26 -8.08 1.06 5.23
C PRO A 26 -7.60 0.63 6.62
N VAL A 27 -6.67 1.36 7.24
CA VAL A 27 -6.16 1.03 8.58
C VAL A 27 -7.13 1.55 9.64
N ALA A 28 -7.70 0.63 10.40
CA ALA A 28 -8.53 0.92 11.56
C ALA A 28 -7.77 0.62 12.86
N CYS A 29 -7.94 1.48 13.86
CA CYS A 29 -7.50 1.22 15.23
C CYS A 29 -8.67 0.63 16.00
N CYS A 30 -8.50 -0.55 16.60
CA CYS A 30 -9.49 -1.08 17.53
C CYS A 30 -9.43 -0.27 18.82
N CYS A 31 -10.44 0.55 19.08
CA CYS A 31 -10.54 1.35 20.31
C CYS A 31 -11.16 0.57 21.48
N ILE A 32 -11.65 -0.65 21.24
CA ILE A 32 -12.45 -1.41 22.21
C ILE A 32 -11.57 -2.12 23.25
N CYS A 33 -10.32 -2.49 22.91
CA CYS A 33 -9.54 -3.43 23.72
C CYS A 33 -8.54 -2.83 24.73
N GLN A 34 -8.50 -1.51 24.98
CA GLN A 34 -7.42 -0.83 25.73
C GLN A 34 -5.98 -1.08 25.20
N GLN A 35 -5.83 -1.89 24.16
CA GLN A 35 -4.60 -2.13 23.42
C GLN A 35 -4.69 -1.43 22.07
N THR A 36 -3.65 -0.71 21.70
CA THR A 36 -3.53 0.01 20.42
C THR A 36 -3.24 -1.00 19.30
N THR A 37 -4.23 -1.82 18.97
CA THR A 37 -4.13 -2.79 17.87
C THR A 37 -4.65 -2.18 16.58
N TYR A 38 -3.88 -2.34 15.52
CA TYR A 38 -4.20 -1.85 14.18
C TYR A 38 -4.58 -3.02 13.30
N ASN A 39 -5.57 -2.84 12.45
CA ASN A 39 -6.00 -3.85 11.50
C ASN A 39 -6.42 -3.24 10.17
N VAL A 40 -6.39 -4.07 9.13
CA VAL A 40 -6.96 -3.78 7.82
C VAL A 40 -7.96 -4.87 7.45
N THR A 41 -8.95 -4.51 6.63
CA THR A 41 -9.89 -5.48 6.06
C THR A 41 -9.40 -5.88 4.67
N THR A 42 -9.23 -7.18 4.43
CA THR A 42 -8.87 -7.72 3.11
C THR A 42 -10.09 -7.80 2.20
N ILE A 43 -9.92 -7.99 0.88
CA ILE A 43 -11.04 -8.15 -0.07
C ILE A 43 -11.93 -9.37 0.24
N HIS A 44 -11.45 -10.29 1.07
CA HIS A 44 -12.21 -11.43 1.56
C HIS A 44 -12.98 -11.13 2.86
N GLY A 45 -13.00 -9.87 3.30
CA GLY A 45 -13.66 -9.45 4.53
C GLY A 45 -12.95 -9.89 5.81
N GLN A 46 -11.67 -10.28 5.73
CA GLN A 46 -10.91 -10.73 6.90
C GLN A 46 -10.18 -9.56 7.55
N LEU A 47 -10.25 -9.49 8.88
CA LEU A 47 -9.47 -8.56 9.67
C LEU A 47 -8.06 -9.11 9.88
N THR A 48 -7.07 -8.41 9.35
CA THR A 48 -5.66 -8.76 9.50
C THR A 48 -4.96 -7.72 10.35
N LEU A 49 -4.17 -8.18 11.33
CA LEU A 49 -3.41 -7.30 12.20
C LEU A 49 -2.27 -6.62 11.44
N VAL A 50 -2.06 -5.35 11.75
CA VAL A 50 -0.98 -4.51 11.23
C VAL A 50 -0.05 -4.18 12.38
N VAL A 51 1.26 -4.28 12.13
CA VAL A 51 2.27 -3.78 13.05
C VAL A 51 3.05 -2.60 12.45
N PRO A 52 3.67 -1.76 13.28
CA PRO A 52 4.50 -0.66 12.80
C PRO A 52 5.62 -1.18 11.87
N GLY A 53 5.81 -0.51 10.74
CA GLY A 53 6.79 -0.87 9.71
C GLY A 53 6.27 -1.80 8.61
N ASP A 54 5.06 -2.37 8.76
CA ASP A 54 4.42 -3.13 7.67
C ASP A 54 4.02 -2.19 6.52
N TRP A 55 4.17 -2.67 5.30
CA TRP A 55 3.65 -2.03 4.10
C TRP A 55 2.16 -2.37 3.94
N ILE A 56 1.33 -1.35 3.79
CA ILE A 56 -0.11 -1.50 3.52
C ILE A 56 -0.30 -1.38 2.03
N ILE A 57 -0.51 -2.52 1.36
CA ILE A 57 -0.78 -2.60 -0.07
C ILE A 57 -2.28 -2.41 -0.26
N VAL A 58 -2.67 -1.35 -0.95
CA VAL A 58 -4.06 -0.97 -1.18
C VAL A 58 -4.56 -1.63 -2.45
N GLU A 59 -5.76 -2.21 -2.37
CA GLU A 59 -6.43 -2.80 -3.52
C GLU A 59 -7.04 -1.71 -4.42
N PRO A 60 -7.30 -1.99 -5.72
CA PRO A 60 -7.83 -1.00 -6.65
C PRO A 60 -9.17 -0.38 -6.25
N ASP A 61 -9.90 -0.99 -5.32
CA ASP A 61 -11.16 -0.43 -4.78
C ASP A 61 -10.95 0.68 -3.74
N GLY A 62 -9.73 0.83 -3.21
CA GLY A 62 -9.38 1.84 -2.20
C GLY A 62 -9.99 1.61 -0.82
N ILE A 63 -10.66 0.47 -0.60
CA ILE A 63 -11.33 0.10 0.66
C ILE A 63 -10.59 -1.03 1.35
N HIS A 64 -10.08 -2.00 0.58
CA HIS A 64 -9.38 -3.16 1.12
C HIS A 64 -7.87 -3.03 1.01
N ALA A 65 -7.16 -3.71 1.89
CA ALA A 65 -5.71 -3.74 1.87
C ALA A 65 -5.14 -5.02 2.48
N TYR A 66 -3.87 -5.25 2.18
CA TYR A 66 -3.06 -6.33 2.72
C TYR A 66 -1.80 -5.77 3.40
N PRO A 67 -1.50 -6.19 4.65
CA PRO A 67 -0.22 -5.87 5.25
C PRO A 67 0.87 -6.79 4.69
N CYS A 68 2.04 -6.24 4.42
CA CYS A 68 3.20 -6.95 3.92
C CYS A 68 4.42 -6.57 4.76
N LYS A 69 5.24 -7.56 5.12
CA LYS A 69 6.47 -7.30 5.89
C LYS A 69 7.48 -6.57 5.00
N PRO A 70 8.30 -5.65 5.57
CA PRO A 70 9.22 -4.82 4.79
C PRO A 70 10.24 -5.63 3.98
N ASP A 71 10.79 -6.69 4.55
CA ASP A 71 11.70 -7.62 3.88
C ASP A 71 11.05 -8.33 2.68
N ILE A 72 9.80 -8.77 2.83
CA ILE A 72 9.03 -9.41 1.75
C ILE A 72 8.68 -8.40 0.66
N PHE A 73 8.29 -7.19 1.05
CA PHE A 73 7.92 -6.13 0.13
C PHE A 73 9.10 -5.72 -0.75
N GLU A 74 10.26 -5.44 -0.16
CA GLU A 74 11.48 -5.06 -0.88
C GLU A 74 12.00 -6.17 -1.80
N ALA A 75 11.80 -7.43 -1.44
CA ALA A 75 12.15 -8.57 -2.29
C ALA A 75 11.17 -8.79 -3.46
N THR A 76 9.94 -8.27 -3.38
CA THR A 76 8.85 -8.55 -4.34
C THR A 76 8.54 -7.36 -5.25
N TYR A 77 8.69 -6.14 -4.75
CA TYR A 77 8.29 -4.91 -5.43
C TYR A 77 9.49 -3.99 -5.61
N GLU A 78 9.56 -3.38 -6.78
CA GLU A 78 10.51 -2.31 -7.08
C GLU A 78 9.75 -0.99 -7.18
N ALA A 79 10.38 0.11 -6.77
CA ALA A 79 9.77 1.42 -6.92
C ALA A 79 9.59 1.72 -8.42
N ALA A 80 8.33 1.86 -8.85
CA ALA A 80 8.06 2.39 -10.18
C ALA A 80 8.61 3.81 -10.24
N GLU A 81 9.37 4.14 -11.29
CA GLU A 81 9.94 5.48 -11.47
C GLU A 81 8.84 6.53 -11.24
N ALA A 82 9.00 7.31 -10.17
CA ALA A 82 8.17 8.47 -9.91
C ALA A 82 8.17 9.31 -11.19
N ALA A 83 7.00 9.51 -11.78
CA ALA A 83 6.83 10.40 -12.91
C ALA A 83 7.45 11.75 -12.55
N LYS A 84 8.69 11.99 -13.01
CA LYS A 84 9.30 13.31 -12.95
C LYS A 84 8.26 14.25 -13.57
N PRO A 85 7.84 15.32 -12.88
CA PRO A 85 6.90 16.26 -13.47
C PRO A 85 7.48 16.67 -14.81
N ALA A 86 6.75 16.42 -15.89
CA ALA A 86 7.20 16.65 -17.24
C ALA A 86 7.80 18.07 -17.29
N GLU A 87 9.12 18.14 -17.48
CA GLU A 87 9.82 19.40 -17.61
C GLU A 87 9.22 20.07 -18.84
N LYS A 88 8.42 21.12 -18.63
CA LYS A 88 7.79 21.85 -19.75
C LYS A 88 8.92 22.19 -20.73
N PRO A 89 8.81 21.84 -22.02
CA PRO A 89 9.86 22.17 -22.97
C PRO A 89 10.09 23.68 -22.93
N LYS A 90 11.32 24.10 -22.59
CA LYS A 90 11.75 25.49 -22.63
C LYS A 90 11.65 25.98 -24.07
N GLY A 91 10.53 26.57 -24.43
CA GLY A 91 10.32 27.08 -25.78
C GLY A 91 8.89 27.46 -26.17
N TRP A 92 7.85 27.09 -25.41
CA TRP A 92 6.50 27.54 -25.74
C TRP A 92 6.33 29.02 -25.38
N ARG A 93 6.48 29.88 -26.39
CA ARG A 93 5.97 31.25 -26.38
C ARG A 93 4.50 31.19 -26.78
N ALA A 94 3.64 31.82 -25.98
CA ALA A 94 2.25 32.08 -26.34
C ALA A 94 2.16 33.08 -27.50
#